data_AF-A0A356VSG6-F1
#
_entry.id   AF-A0A356VSG6-F1
#
_cell.length_a   1.000
_cell.length_b   1.000
_cell.length_c   1.000
_cell.angle_alpha   90.00
_cell.angle_beta   90.00
_cell.angle_gamma   90.00
#
_symmetry.space_group_name_H-M   'P 1'
#
loop_
_entity.id
_entity.type
_entity.pdbx_description
1 polymer ?
#
loop_
_entity_poly.entity_id
_entity_poly.type
_entity_poly.pdbx_seq_one_letter_code
_entity_poly.pdbx_strand_id
1 'polypeptide(L)'
;MFQRIKSDIKSVFERDPAARNTFDVLTTYPGLHAILFYRLTHWLWNKGLKWLARFISGLARWFTGIEIHPAAKIGNRFFIDHGMGVVIGETAEIGDDCTLYHGVTLGGVSTKEGKRHPTLGNRVVVGAGAKVLGPLLIGDDVRIGSNAVVLKSVENDRTVVGVPGRVIEPDESSLSSRHKEMADKIGFDAYGVTASMKDPVEKAIYSLLDHIQGQDEQLAKLNVAIQKLGCKDTSVNLSSLEDVVLEPSDPEQMAHIKASNKTE
;
A
#
# COMPACT_ATOMS: atom_id res chain seq x y z
N MET A 1 5.54 22.76 -21.89
CA MET A 1 4.74 21.55 -22.22
C MET A 1 5.59 20.46 -22.87
N PHE A 2 6.27 20.72 -23.99
CA PHE A 2 7.11 19.72 -24.66
C PHE A 2 8.24 19.12 -23.81
N GLN A 3 8.96 19.93 -23.03
CA GLN A 3 9.99 19.44 -22.11
C GLN A 3 9.43 18.46 -21.06
N ARG A 4 8.19 18.70 -20.60
CA ARG A 4 7.49 17.86 -19.63
C ARG A 4 7.06 16.52 -20.22
N ILE A 5 6.58 16.53 -21.47
CA ILE A 5 6.26 15.29 -22.20
C ILE A 5 7.52 14.45 -22.38
N LYS A 6 8.64 15.09 -22.73
CA LYS A 6 9.93 14.39 -22.86
C LYS A 6 10.39 13.76 -21.55
N SER A 7 10.21 14.45 -20.41
CA SER A 7 10.53 13.87 -19.09
C SER A 7 9.58 12.73 -18.70
N ASP A 8 8.29 12.84 -19.01
CA ASP A 8 7.30 11.80 -18.71
C ASP A 8 7.61 10.52 -19.52
N ILE A 9 8.01 10.63 -20.79
CA ILE A 9 8.47 9.49 -21.60
C ILE A 9 9.76 8.89 -21.01
N LYS A 10 10.72 9.74 -20.62
CA LYS A 10 11.99 9.28 -20.05
C LYS A 10 11.77 8.50 -18.75
N SER A 11 10.83 8.93 -17.91
CA SER A 11 10.52 8.21 -16.66
C SER A 11 9.97 6.81 -16.89
N VAL A 12 9.30 6.53 -18.02
CA VAL A 12 8.87 5.17 -18.37
C VAL A 12 10.09 4.26 -18.55
N PHE A 13 11.08 4.70 -19.35
CA PHE A 13 12.31 3.93 -19.57
C PHE A 13 13.15 3.72 -18.31
N GLU A 14 13.11 4.67 -17.37
CA GLU A 14 13.86 4.57 -16.11
C GLU A 14 13.22 3.61 -15.10
N ARG A 15 11.90 3.37 -15.19
CA ARG A 15 11.11 2.67 -14.15
C ARG A 15 10.52 1.35 -14.62
N ASP A 16 10.35 1.14 -15.93
CA ASP A 16 9.82 -0.09 -16.48
C ASP A 16 10.88 -0.84 -17.31
N PRO A 17 11.40 -1.98 -16.82
CA PRO A 17 12.31 -2.84 -17.56
C PRO A 17 11.74 -3.38 -18.89
N ALA A 18 10.41 -3.42 -19.06
CA ALA A 18 9.76 -3.88 -20.28
C ALA A 18 9.77 -2.84 -21.42
N ALA A 19 10.14 -1.59 -21.14
CA ALA A 19 10.17 -0.52 -22.11
C ALA A 19 11.35 -0.67 -23.10
N ARG A 20 11.09 -1.28 -24.25
CA ARG A 20 12.15 -1.61 -25.25
C ARG A 20 12.60 -0.43 -26.11
N ASN A 21 11.66 0.37 -26.60
CA ASN A 21 11.95 1.51 -27.48
C ASN A 21 10.83 2.56 -27.44
N THR A 22 11.11 3.78 -27.92
CA THR A 22 10.17 4.92 -27.84
C THR A 22 8.89 4.70 -28.65
N PHE A 23 8.95 3.98 -29.76
CA PHE A 23 7.75 3.69 -30.54
C PHE A 23 6.81 2.75 -29.77
N ASP A 24 7.35 1.70 -29.14
CA ASP A 24 6.61 0.77 -28.29
C ASP A 24 5.95 1.54 -27.15
N VAL A 25 6.75 2.28 -26.37
CA VAL A 25 6.23 3.10 -25.25
C VAL A 25 5.15 4.09 -25.69
N LEU A 26 5.35 4.78 -26.81
CA LEU A 26 4.37 5.77 -27.29
C LEU A 26 3.09 5.12 -27.84
N THR A 27 3.11 3.85 -28.27
CA THR A 27 1.95 3.20 -28.91
C THR A 27 1.24 2.20 -28.02
N THR A 28 1.91 1.62 -27.02
CA THR A 28 1.38 0.50 -26.22
C THR A 28 1.21 0.81 -24.74
N TYR A 29 1.68 1.96 -24.23
CA TYR A 29 1.58 2.27 -22.79
C TYR A 29 0.34 3.13 -22.45
N PRO A 30 -0.74 2.52 -21.91
CA PRO A 30 -1.96 3.25 -21.58
C PRO A 30 -1.72 4.31 -20.50
N GLY A 31 -0.79 4.05 -19.57
CA GLY A 31 -0.38 5.02 -18.55
C GLY A 31 0.15 6.32 -19.16
N LEU A 32 1.07 6.23 -20.13
CA LEU A 32 1.59 7.39 -20.83
C LEU A 32 0.49 8.12 -21.60
N HIS A 33 -0.36 7.40 -22.33
CA HIS A 33 -1.48 7.99 -23.06
C HIS A 33 -2.41 8.78 -22.14
N ALA A 34 -2.77 8.21 -20.99
CA ALA A 34 -3.62 8.87 -20.01
C ALA A 34 -3.00 10.17 -19.47
N ILE A 35 -1.67 10.19 -19.23
CA ILE A 35 -0.98 11.42 -18.82
C ILE A 35 -1.01 12.46 -19.93
N LEU A 36 -0.75 12.09 -21.19
CA LEU A 36 -0.81 13.02 -22.32
C LEU A 36 -2.20 13.64 -22.47
N PHE A 37 -3.25 12.82 -22.42
CA PHE A 37 -4.63 13.31 -22.43
C PHE A 37 -4.92 14.20 -21.23
N TYR A 38 -4.49 13.82 -20.02
CA TYR A 38 -4.66 14.64 -18.84
C TYR A 38 -3.97 16.01 -18.97
N ARG A 39 -2.74 16.09 -19.50
CA ARG A 39 -2.08 17.39 -19.69
C ARG A 39 -2.90 18.30 -20.62
N LEU A 40 -3.48 17.74 -21.67
CA LEU A 40 -4.36 18.47 -22.59
C LEU A 40 -5.67 18.91 -21.89
N THR A 41 -6.35 18.00 -21.20
CA THR A 41 -7.62 18.32 -20.54
C THR A 41 -7.45 19.26 -19.36
N HIS A 42 -6.36 19.16 -18.61
CA HIS A 42 -5.99 20.10 -17.56
C HIS A 42 -5.75 21.50 -18.12
N TRP A 43 -5.05 21.61 -19.26
CA TRP A 43 -4.89 22.89 -19.95
C TRP A 43 -6.24 23.47 -20.39
N LEU A 44 -7.12 22.67 -21.01
CA LEU A 44 -8.47 23.09 -21.41
C LEU A 44 -9.32 23.54 -20.21
N TRP A 45 -9.22 22.82 -19.10
CA TRP A 45 -9.91 23.13 -17.85
C TRP A 45 -9.51 24.52 -17.33
N ASN A 46 -8.21 24.80 -17.30
CA ASN A 46 -7.66 26.10 -16.85
C ASN A 46 -7.96 27.25 -17.83
N LYS A 47 -8.30 26.95 -19.09
CA LYS A 47 -8.82 27.93 -20.06
C LYS A 47 -10.33 28.18 -19.96
N GLY A 48 -11.01 27.54 -19.01
CA GLY A 48 -12.45 27.68 -18.80
C GLY A 48 -13.31 26.76 -19.68
N LEU A 49 -12.70 25.96 -20.56
CA LEU A 49 -13.40 25.00 -21.44
C LEU A 49 -13.74 23.71 -20.69
N LYS A 50 -14.42 23.83 -19.55
CA LYS A 50 -14.64 22.75 -18.57
C LYS A 50 -15.38 21.55 -19.15
N TRP A 51 -16.42 21.80 -19.95
CA TRP A 51 -17.19 20.71 -20.59
C TRP A 51 -16.32 19.90 -21.54
N LEU A 52 -15.55 20.58 -22.41
CA LEU A 52 -14.67 19.92 -23.37
C LEU A 52 -13.57 19.12 -22.66
N ALA A 53 -12.99 19.67 -21.60
CA ALA A 53 -12.02 18.98 -20.76
C ALA A 53 -12.60 17.68 -20.16
N ARG A 54 -13.85 17.71 -19.65
CA ARG A 54 -14.53 16.52 -19.13
C ARG A 54 -14.85 15.50 -20.21
N PHE A 55 -15.33 15.96 -21.36
CA PHE A 55 -15.65 15.08 -22.48
C PHE A 55 -14.42 14.30 -22.97
N ILE A 56 -13.30 15.00 -23.19
CA ILE A 56 -12.04 14.38 -23.61
C ILE A 56 -11.48 13.47 -22.51
N SER A 57 -11.58 13.85 -21.23
CA SER A 57 -11.20 12.99 -20.10
C SER A 57 -12.01 11.69 -20.09
N GLY A 58 -13.31 11.75 -20.42
CA GLY A 58 -14.15 10.57 -20.58
C GLY A 58 -13.72 9.66 -21.74
N LEU A 59 -13.33 10.24 -22.88
CA LEU A 59 -12.77 9.46 -24.01
C LEU A 59 -11.44 8.82 -23.64
N ALA A 60 -10.56 9.55 -22.96
CA ALA A 60 -9.28 9.04 -22.48
C ALA A 60 -9.47 7.87 -21.52
N ARG A 61 -10.44 7.96 -20.60
CA ARG A 61 -10.82 6.85 -19.72
C ARG A 61 -11.32 5.65 -20.51
N TRP A 62 -12.20 5.86 -21.50
CA TRP A 62 -12.72 4.76 -22.31
C TRP A 62 -11.60 4.03 -23.07
N PHE A 63 -10.61 4.77 -23.59
CA PHE A 63 -9.48 4.22 -24.33
C PHE A 63 -8.42 3.55 -23.44
N THR A 64 -8.12 4.12 -22.27
CA THR A 64 -6.99 3.70 -21.42
C THR A 64 -7.39 2.90 -20.17
N GLY A 65 -8.66 2.96 -19.75
CA GLY A 65 -9.11 2.44 -18.47
C GLY A 65 -8.70 3.27 -17.24
N ILE A 66 -8.07 4.43 -17.44
CA ILE A 66 -7.57 5.32 -16.39
C ILE A 66 -8.46 6.57 -16.31
N GLU A 67 -9.02 6.84 -15.13
CA GLU A 67 -9.82 8.05 -14.88
C GLU A 67 -8.97 9.11 -14.17
N ILE A 68 -8.74 10.24 -14.85
CA ILE A 68 -8.07 11.41 -14.25
C ILE A 68 -8.97 12.64 -14.43
N HIS A 69 -9.40 13.22 -13.32
CA HIS A 69 -10.18 14.44 -13.37
C HIS A 69 -9.32 15.61 -13.91
N PRO A 70 -9.82 16.43 -14.86
CA PRO A 70 -9.03 17.51 -15.45
C PRO A 70 -8.53 18.57 -14.45
N ALA A 71 -9.24 18.77 -13.34
CA ALA A 71 -8.84 19.73 -12.31
C ALA A 71 -7.74 19.23 -11.35
N ALA A 72 -7.41 17.93 -11.36
CA ALA A 72 -6.37 17.38 -10.51
C ALA A 72 -5.02 18.08 -10.83
N LYS A 73 -4.14 18.18 -9.84
CA LYS A 73 -2.79 18.75 -10.03
C LYS A 73 -1.78 17.64 -9.95
N ILE A 74 -1.06 17.39 -11.05
CA ILE A 74 -0.07 16.31 -11.12
C ILE A 74 1.29 16.91 -11.45
N GLY A 75 2.30 16.53 -10.69
CA GLY A 75 3.71 16.84 -10.85
C GLY A 75 4.35 16.26 -12.12
N ASN A 76 5.66 16.40 -12.23
CA ASN A 76 6.49 15.90 -13.33
C ASN A 76 6.85 14.43 -13.13
N ARG A 77 7.14 13.72 -14.24
CA ARG A 77 7.62 12.31 -14.18
C ARG A 77 6.68 11.40 -13.40
N PHE A 78 5.39 11.70 -13.49
CA PHE A 78 4.35 10.88 -12.88
C PHE A 78 4.15 9.63 -13.72
N PHE A 79 4.30 8.47 -13.10
CA PHE A 79 4.29 7.19 -13.77
C PHE A 79 3.06 6.38 -13.36
N ILE A 80 2.33 5.85 -14.35
CA ILE A 80 1.22 4.93 -14.14
C ILE A 80 1.58 3.61 -14.80
N ASP A 81 1.76 2.57 -13.99
CA ASP A 81 2.10 1.24 -14.48
C ASP A 81 0.86 0.32 -14.52
N HIS A 82 0.70 -0.39 -15.65
CA HIS A 82 -0.48 -1.15 -16.09
C HIS A 82 -1.79 -0.35 -16.20
N GLY A 83 -2.07 0.55 -15.25
CA GLY A 83 -3.03 1.65 -15.31
C GLY A 83 -4.51 1.30 -15.21
N MET A 84 -4.94 0.11 -15.61
CA MET A 84 -6.36 -0.27 -15.61
C MET A 84 -7.02 -0.02 -14.25
N GLY A 85 -8.12 0.72 -14.21
CA GLY A 85 -8.88 0.98 -12.99
C GLY A 85 -8.27 2.01 -12.04
N VAL A 86 -7.24 2.76 -12.48
CA VAL A 86 -6.75 3.92 -11.72
C VAL A 86 -7.79 5.05 -11.74
N VAL A 87 -8.08 5.63 -10.58
CA VAL A 87 -9.03 6.73 -10.40
C VAL A 87 -8.38 7.86 -9.61
N ILE A 88 -8.28 9.04 -10.22
CA ILE A 88 -7.71 10.26 -9.63
C ILE A 88 -8.78 11.36 -9.62
N GLY A 89 -9.24 11.72 -8.43
CA GLY A 89 -10.34 12.66 -8.27
C GLY A 89 -9.99 14.14 -8.43
N GLU A 90 -11.03 14.98 -8.44
CA GLU A 90 -10.96 16.41 -8.82
C GLU A 90 -9.94 17.24 -8.06
N THR A 91 -9.89 17.08 -6.74
CA THR A 91 -9.05 17.90 -5.86
C THR A 91 -7.78 17.17 -5.44
N ALA A 92 -7.41 16.11 -6.15
CA ALA A 92 -6.19 15.36 -5.90
C ALA A 92 -4.97 16.22 -6.30
N GLU A 93 -3.94 16.17 -5.48
CA GLU A 93 -2.65 16.80 -5.76
C GLU A 93 -1.59 15.70 -5.67
N ILE A 94 -0.72 15.62 -6.66
CA ILE A 94 0.33 14.61 -6.76
C ILE A 94 1.64 15.33 -7.04
N GLY A 95 2.64 15.11 -6.20
CA GLY A 95 3.99 15.65 -6.36
C GLY A 95 4.74 15.07 -7.56
N ASP A 96 6.02 15.39 -7.63
CA ASP A 96 6.90 14.92 -8.68
C ASP A 96 7.34 13.48 -8.41
N ASP A 97 7.62 12.73 -9.48
CA ASP A 97 8.20 11.40 -9.42
C ASP A 97 7.35 10.30 -8.77
N CYS A 98 6.05 10.51 -8.58
CA CYS A 98 5.17 9.49 -8.02
C CYS A 98 4.88 8.35 -9.02
N THR A 99 4.63 7.15 -8.48
CA THR A 99 4.25 5.96 -9.25
C THR A 99 2.93 5.39 -8.73
N LEU A 100 1.97 5.15 -9.62
CA LEU A 100 0.71 4.46 -9.31
C LEU A 100 0.61 3.19 -10.14
N TYR A 101 0.27 2.09 -9.48
CA TYR A 101 -0.07 0.84 -10.16
C TYR A 101 -1.57 0.77 -10.49
N HIS A 102 -1.97 -0.25 -11.25
CA HIS A 102 -3.36 -0.52 -11.61
C HIS A 102 -4.30 -0.59 -10.39
N GLY A 103 -5.57 -0.24 -10.58
CA GLY A 103 -6.61 -0.33 -9.54
C GLY A 103 -6.49 0.66 -8.37
N VAL A 104 -5.53 1.60 -8.42
CA VAL A 104 -5.36 2.61 -7.38
C VAL A 104 -6.51 3.63 -7.40
N THR A 105 -6.97 4.07 -6.23
CA THR A 105 -7.94 5.17 -6.12
C THR A 105 -7.43 6.26 -5.19
N LEU A 106 -7.35 7.48 -5.71
CA LEU A 106 -7.19 8.72 -4.96
C LEU A 106 -8.56 9.38 -4.83
N GLY A 107 -9.33 8.91 -3.85
CA GLY A 107 -10.77 9.13 -3.73
C GLY A 107 -11.17 10.16 -2.68
N GLY A 108 -12.39 10.67 -2.80
CA GLY A 108 -13.00 11.54 -1.80
C GLY A 108 -13.91 10.78 -0.83
N VAL A 109 -14.01 11.26 0.40
CA VAL A 109 -14.90 10.71 1.45
C VAL A 109 -16.11 11.60 1.75
N SER A 110 -16.22 12.75 1.08
CA SER A 110 -17.28 13.74 1.30
C SER A 110 -17.91 14.18 -0.01
N THR A 111 -19.21 14.46 0.03
CA THR A 111 -19.97 15.08 -1.07
C THR A 111 -19.94 16.61 -1.02
N LYS A 112 -19.36 17.21 0.03
CA LYS A 112 -19.24 18.67 0.15
C LYS A 112 -18.24 19.22 -0.86
N GLU A 113 -18.52 20.43 -1.33
CA GLU A 113 -17.57 21.18 -2.15
C GLU A 113 -16.29 21.49 -1.35
N GLY A 114 -15.15 21.49 -2.05
CA GLY A 114 -13.83 21.75 -1.47
C GLY A 114 -12.83 20.59 -1.60
N LYS A 115 -11.70 20.72 -0.89
CA LYS A 115 -10.62 19.73 -0.83
C LYS A 115 -11.15 18.46 -0.15
N ARG A 116 -11.13 17.36 -0.89
CA ARG A 116 -11.70 16.07 -0.45
C ARG A 116 -10.92 14.85 -0.91
N HIS A 117 -9.99 15.04 -1.85
CA HIS A 117 -9.09 14.00 -2.35
C HIS A 117 -7.68 14.21 -1.77
N PRO A 118 -6.81 13.19 -1.78
CA PRO A 118 -5.52 13.27 -1.12
C PRO A 118 -4.53 14.23 -1.82
N THR A 119 -3.51 14.62 -1.06
CA THR A 119 -2.28 15.23 -1.56
C THR A 119 -1.14 14.24 -1.34
N LEU A 120 -0.50 13.81 -2.42
CA LEU A 120 0.73 13.03 -2.38
C LEU A 120 1.94 13.97 -2.52
N GLY A 121 2.94 13.80 -1.67
CA GLY A 121 4.25 14.40 -1.79
C GLY A 121 5.02 13.88 -3.01
N ASN A 122 6.33 14.03 -2.99
CA ASN A 122 7.21 13.58 -4.06
C ASN A 122 7.65 12.13 -3.87
N ARG A 123 7.93 11.43 -4.98
CA ARG A 123 8.45 10.06 -5.00
C ARG A 123 7.56 9.03 -4.27
N VAL A 124 6.28 9.33 -4.11
CA VAL A 124 5.31 8.42 -3.50
C VAL A 124 5.02 7.25 -4.43
N VAL A 125 5.08 6.03 -3.91
CA VAL A 125 4.73 4.80 -4.64
C VAL A 125 3.44 4.24 -4.07
N VAL A 126 2.43 4.06 -4.91
CA VAL A 126 1.12 3.52 -4.51
C VAL A 126 0.88 2.19 -5.21
N GLY A 127 0.95 1.12 -4.43
CA GLY A 127 0.81 -0.28 -4.85
C GLY A 127 -0.54 -0.59 -5.47
N ALA A 128 -0.60 -1.72 -6.20
CA ALA A 128 -1.76 -2.11 -6.97
C ALA A 128 -3.00 -2.26 -6.10
N GLY A 129 -4.14 -1.75 -6.58
CA GLY A 129 -5.42 -1.85 -5.88
C GLY A 129 -5.54 -0.99 -4.61
N ALA A 130 -4.51 -0.24 -4.19
CA ALA A 130 -4.58 0.57 -2.98
C ALA A 130 -5.61 1.72 -3.08
N LYS A 131 -6.17 2.10 -1.94
CA LYS A 131 -7.19 3.16 -1.83
C LYS A 131 -6.70 4.22 -0.84
N VAL A 132 -6.52 5.45 -1.30
CA VAL A 132 -6.18 6.60 -0.47
C VAL A 132 -7.39 7.54 -0.46
N LEU A 133 -8.07 7.61 0.67
CA LEU A 133 -9.42 8.19 0.73
C LEU A 133 -9.47 9.40 1.66
N GLY A 134 -9.86 10.54 1.10
CA GLY A 134 -10.07 11.79 1.84
C GLY A 134 -8.98 12.83 1.61
N PRO A 135 -9.11 14.03 2.22
CA PRO A 135 -8.14 15.12 2.10
C PRO A 135 -6.90 14.88 2.97
N LEU A 136 -6.24 13.74 2.77
CA LEU A 136 -5.07 13.30 3.51
C LEU A 136 -3.80 13.89 2.90
N LEU A 137 -2.80 14.14 3.74
CA LEU A 137 -1.45 14.44 3.30
C LEU A 137 -0.60 13.18 3.40
N ILE A 138 -0.05 12.74 2.27
CA ILE A 138 0.93 11.68 2.19
C ILE A 138 2.28 12.34 1.93
N GLY A 139 3.23 12.16 2.84
CA GLY A 139 4.56 12.74 2.78
C GLY A 139 5.40 12.28 1.58
N ASP A 140 6.60 12.84 1.48
CA ASP A 140 7.59 12.45 0.48
C ASP A 140 8.12 11.03 0.77
N ASP A 141 8.51 10.30 -0.28
CA ASP A 141 9.13 8.97 -0.18
C ASP A 141 8.26 7.90 0.52
N VAL A 142 6.94 8.14 0.61
CA VAL A 142 6.00 7.18 1.18
C VAL A 142 5.71 6.04 0.22
N ARG A 143 5.65 4.83 0.75
CA ARG A 143 5.27 3.62 0.03
C ARG A 143 3.95 3.08 0.58
N ILE A 144 2.95 2.93 -0.29
CA ILE A 144 1.65 2.35 0.08
C ILE A 144 1.59 0.97 -0.55
N GLY A 145 1.45 -0.06 0.27
CA GLY A 145 1.37 -1.44 -0.17
C GLY A 145 0.11 -1.73 -0.98
N SER A 146 0.18 -2.78 -1.80
CA SER A 146 -0.98 -3.25 -2.57
C SER A 146 -2.21 -3.52 -1.70
N ASN A 147 -3.38 -3.16 -2.22
CA ASN A 147 -4.68 -3.26 -1.57
C ASN A 147 -4.81 -2.56 -0.21
N ALA A 148 -3.82 -1.77 0.22
CA ALA A 148 -3.93 -1.02 1.46
C ALA A 148 -5.02 0.06 1.36
N VAL A 149 -5.73 0.29 2.47
CA VAL A 149 -6.78 1.33 2.56
C VAL A 149 -6.35 2.43 3.52
N VAL A 150 -5.79 3.51 2.98
CA VAL A 150 -5.21 4.62 3.74
C VAL A 150 -6.29 5.65 4.08
N LEU A 151 -6.55 5.81 5.37
CA LEU A 151 -7.58 6.69 5.94
C LEU A 151 -7.00 7.81 6.82
N LYS A 152 -5.67 7.89 6.96
CA LYS A 152 -4.97 8.88 7.77
C LYS A 152 -3.76 9.42 7.01
N SER A 153 -3.37 10.66 7.32
CA SER A 153 -2.14 11.25 6.78
C SER A 153 -0.91 10.45 7.22
N VAL A 154 0.13 10.48 6.40
CA VAL A 154 1.35 9.68 6.56
C VAL A 154 2.54 10.62 6.43
N GLU A 155 3.45 10.57 7.39
CA GLU A 155 4.71 11.34 7.36
C GLU A 155 5.66 10.80 6.29
N ASN A 156 6.72 11.56 6.01
CA ASN A 156 7.73 11.18 5.01
C ASN A 156 8.42 9.85 5.36
N ASP A 157 8.95 9.17 4.34
CA ASP A 157 9.82 7.99 4.48
C ASP A 157 9.15 6.80 5.22
N ARG A 158 7.82 6.69 5.12
CA ARG A 158 7.04 5.61 5.76
C ARG A 158 6.50 4.61 4.75
N THR A 159 6.28 3.37 5.20
CA THR A 159 5.53 2.36 4.45
C THR A 159 4.19 2.08 5.13
N VAL A 160 3.12 1.95 4.35
CA VAL A 160 1.75 1.72 4.85
C VAL A 160 1.16 0.48 4.22
N VAL A 161 0.66 -0.45 5.04
CA VAL A 161 0.07 -1.72 4.59
C VAL A 161 -1.25 -2.03 5.29
N GLY A 162 -2.04 -2.93 4.72
CA GLY A 162 -3.23 -3.49 5.34
C GLY A 162 -4.52 -2.68 5.20
N VAL A 163 -5.60 -3.23 5.77
CA VAL A 163 -6.95 -2.66 5.74
C VAL A 163 -7.55 -2.68 7.15
N PRO A 164 -7.70 -1.53 7.82
CA PRO A 164 -7.25 -0.20 7.42
C PRO A 164 -5.71 -0.09 7.43
N GLY A 165 -5.18 0.81 6.61
CA GLY A 165 -3.76 1.03 6.41
C GLY A 165 -3.05 1.48 7.70
N ARG A 166 -1.94 0.82 8.01
CA ARG A 166 -1.10 1.11 9.19
C ARG A 166 0.33 1.35 8.75
N VAL A 167 0.97 2.34 9.37
CA VAL A 167 2.40 2.59 9.19
C VAL A 167 3.17 1.45 9.82
N ILE A 168 4.11 0.90 9.07
CA ILE A 168 5.06 -0.10 9.54
C ILE A 168 6.44 0.53 9.70
N GLU A 169 7.12 0.15 10.76
CA GLU A 169 8.51 0.51 10.99
C GLU A 169 9.41 -0.54 10.30
N PRO A 170 10.47 -0.12 9.60
CA PRO A 170 11.46 -1.07 9.09
C PRO A 170 12.03 -1.87 10.26
N ASP A 171 12.01 -3.20 10.18
CA ASP A 171 12.65 -4.04 11.18
C ASP A 171 14.18 -3.91 11.02
N GLU A 172 14.83 -3.15 11.92
CA GLU A 172 16.28 -2.96 11.90
C GLU A 172 17.05 -4.29 11.99
N SER A 173 16.41 -5.36 12.49
CA SER A 173 17.03 -6.68 12.66
C SER A 173 17.10 -7.52 11.38
N SER A 174 16.33 -7.21 10.33
CA SER A 174 16.28 -7.99 9.07
C SER A 174 17.11 -7.38 7.93
N LEU A 175 17.65 -6.19 8.12
CA LEU A 175 18.49 -5.49 7.14
C LEU A 175 19.94 -6.00 7.20
N SER A 176 20.16 -7.27 6.85
CA SER A 176 21.51 -7.68 6.46
C SER A 176 21.96 -6.82 5.26
N SER A 177 23.20 -6.34 5.27
CA SER A 177 23.79 -5.48 4.23
C SER A 177 23.61 -6.02 2.81
N ARG A 178 23.42 -7.34 2.71
CA ARG A 178 23.22 -8.11 1.48
C ARG A 178 21.82 -7.93 0.85
N HIS A 179 20.78 -7.71 1.65
CA HIS A 179 19.42 -7.47 1.15
C HIS A 179 19.23 -6.04 0.62
N LYS A 180 19.89 -5.05 1.25
CA LYS A 180 19.97 -3.68 0.72
C LYS A 180 20.63 -3.64 -0.66
N GLU A 181 21.78 -4.29 -0.81
CA GLU A 181 22.49 -4.35 -2.10
C GLU A 181 21.72 -5.10 -3.19
N MET A 182 20.88 -6.09 -2.83
CA MET A 182 20.04 -6.81 -3.78
C MET A 182 18.80 -6.00 -4.20
N ALA A 183 18.15 -5.31 -3.26
CA ALA A 183 17.05 -4.39 -3.55
C ALA A 183 17.51 -3.22 -4.44
N ASP A 184 18.69 -2.65 -4.14
CA ASP A 184 19.31 -1.58 -4.94
C ASP A 184 19.73 -2.05 -6.34
N LYS A 185 20.14 -3.32 -6.51
CA LYS A 185 20.53 -3.90 -7.81
C LYS A 185 19.34 -4.33 -8.68
N ILE A 186 18.20 -4.67 -8.08
CA ILE A 186 17.04 -5.17 -8.82
C ILE A 186 16.04 -4.04 -9.10
N GLY A 187 16.06 -2.92 -8.36
CA GLY A 187 15.26 -1.71 -8.66
C GLY A 187 13.74 -1.96 -8.70
N PHE A 188 13.30 -3.14 -8.28
CA PHE A 188 11.93 -3.63 -8.38
C PHE A 188 11.43 -3.99 -6.99
N ASP A 189 11.01 -2.96 -6.26
CA ASP A 189 10.21 -3.12 -5.05
C ASP A 189 8.77 -3.41 -5.47
N ALA A 190 8.48 -4.67 -5.74
CA ALA A 190 7.18 -5.13 -6.18
C ALA A 190 6.10 -4.61 -5.22
N TYR A 191 5.15 -3.83 -5.75
CA TYR A 191 3.90 -3.54 -5.06
C TYR A 191 4.00 -2.76 -3.73
N GLY A 192 5.07 -1.99 -3.54
CA GLY A 192 5.18 -1.01 -2.46
C GLY A 192 5.48 -1.58 -1.06
N VAL A 193 5.87 -2.86 -0.95
CA VAL A 193 6.25 -3.51 0.32
C VAL A 193 7.47 -4.40 0.08
N THR A 194 8.45 -4.37 0.98
CA THR A 194 9.58 -5.32 0.97
C THR A 194 9.20 -6.61 1.70
N ALA A 195 9.64 -7.77 1.21
CA ALA A 195 9.34 -9.09 1.78
C ALA A 195 9.75 -9.29 3.26
N SER A 196 10.50 -8.37 3.88
CA SER A 196 10.96 -8.47 5.28
C SER A 196 10.19 -7.58 6.29
N MET A 197 9.02 -7.07 5.91
CA MET A 197 8.22 -6.18 6.77
C MET A 197 7.15 -6.96 7.54
N LYS A 198 7.22 -6.96 8.88
CA LYS A 198 6.26 -7.65 9.78
C LYS A 198 4.92 -6.91 9.85
N ASP A 199 3.80 -7.60 9.61
CA ASP A 199 2.47 -7.01 9.69
C ASP A 199 2.14 -6.64 11.17
N PRO A 200 1.70 -5.41 11.46
CA PRO A 200 1.36 -5.00 12.82
C PRO A 200 0.17 -5.77 13.42
N VAL A 201 -0.75 -6.27 12.58
CA VAL A 201 -1.83 -7.16 13.00
C VAL A 201 -1.27 -8.51 13.40
N GLU A 202 -0.38 -9.08 12.60
CA GLU A 202 0.32 -10.33 12.90
C GLU A 202 1.08 -10.23 14.23
N LYS A 203 1.87 -9.18 14.42
CA LYS A 203 2.58 -8.91 15.68
C LYS A 203 1.63 -8.83 16.89
N ALA A 204 0.47 -8.20 16.73
CA ALA A 204 -0.52 -8.09 17.80
C ALA A 204 -1.17 -9.43 18.13
N ILE A 205 -1.48 -10.26 17.11
CA ILE A 205 -2.04 -11.61 17.30
C ILE A 205 -1.03 -12.49 18.06
N TYR A 206 0.23 -12.52 17.66
CA TYR A 206 1.24 -13.32 18.36
C TYR A 206 1.51 -12.83 19.78
N SER A 207 1.53 -11.52 20.02
CA SER A 207 1.67 -10.97 21.37
C SER A 207 0.51 -11.38 22.29
N LEU A 208 -0.71 -11.47 21.75
CA LEU A 208 -1.88 -11.97 22.49
C LEU A 208 -1.79 -13.47 22.74
N LEU A 209 -1.37 -14.25 21.75
CA LEU A 209 -1.18 -15.70 21.87
C LEU A 209 -0.15 -16.04 22.96
N ASP A 210 1.01 -15.39 22.94
CA ASP A 210 2.06 -15.55 23.95
C ASP A 210 1.54 -15.22 25.36
N HIS A 211 0.72 -14.17 25.48
CA HIS A 211 0.12 -13.78 26.75
C HIS A 211 -0.88 -14.83 27.27
N ILE A 212 -1.75 -15.34 26.40
CA ILE A 212 -2.75 -16.37 26.74
C ILE A 212 -2.04 -17.65 27.21
N GLN A 213 -1.03 -18.12 26.47
CA GLN A 213 -0.27 -19.29 26.89
C GLN A 213 0.46 -19.08 28.23
N GLY A 214 0.96 -17.85 28.47
CA GLY A 214 1.52 -17.48 29.78
C GLY A 214 0.49 -17.49 30.91
N GLN A 215 -0.74 -17.05 30.64
CA GLN A 215 -1.85 -17.11 31.60
C GLN A 215 -2.28 -18.57 31.88
N ASP A 216 -2.35 -19.42 30.86
CA ASP A 216 -2.69 -20.84 31.01
C ASP A 216 -1.67 -21.56 31.92
N GLU A 217 -0.38 -21.29 31.76
CA GLU A 217 0.66 -21.80 32.66
C GLU A 217 0.49 -21.31 34.11
N GLN A 218 0.14 -20.05 34.30
CA GLN A 218 -0.10 -19.48 35.64
C GLN A 218 -1.32 -20.12 36.30
N LEU A 219 -2.41 -20.28 35.55
CA LEU A 219 -3.62 -20.96 36.03
C LEU A 219 -3.37 -22.42 36.35
N ALA A 220 -2.61 -23.15 35.52
CA ALA A 220 -2.21 -24.52 35.81
C ALA A 220 -1.41 -24.64 37.10
N LYS A 221 -0.41 -23.76 37.31
CA LYS A 221 0.38 -23.71 38.56
C LYS A 221 -0.48 -23.36 39.78
N LEU A 222 -1.40 -22.42 39.63
CA LEU A 222 -2.33 -22.03 40.70
C LEU A 222 -3.28 -23.17 41.06
N ASN A 223 -3.82 -23.88 40.08
CA ASN A 223 -4.70 -25.02 40.29
C ASN A 223 -3.97 -26.16 41.03
N VAL A 224 -2.72 -26.46 40.66
CA VAL A 224 -1.88 -27.42 41.40
C VAL A 224 -1.65 -26.97 42.85
N ALA A 225 -1.43 -25.67 43.10
CA ALA A 225 -1.27 -25.15 44.46
C ALA A 225 -2.57 -25.24 45.28
N ILE A 226 -3.72 -24.94 44.66
CA ILE A 226 -5.06 -25.03 45.27
C ILE A 226 -5.42 -26.49 45.60
N GLN A 227 -5.09 -27.43 44.72
CA GLN A 227 -5.26 -28.87 44.97
C GLN A 227 -4.44 -29.35 46.18
N LYS A 228 -3.19 -28.85 46.33
CA LYS A 228 -2.36 -29.14 47.52
C LYS A 228 -2.97 -28.63 48.83
N LEU A 229 -3.83 -27.61 48.77
CA LEU A 229 -4.57 -27.08 49.92
C LEU A 229 -5.88 -27.85 50.19
N GLY A 230 -6.17 -28.91 49.43
CA GLY A 230 -7.33 -29.78 49.63
C GLY A 230 -8.60 -29.35 48.89
N CYS A 231 -8.51 -28.36 48.00
CA CYS A 231 -9.62 -27.94 47.15
C CYS A 231 -9.74 -28.83 45.90
N LYS A 232 -10.96 -28.93 45.35
CA LYS A 232 -11.23 -29.71 44.13
C LYS A 232 -10.66 -29.00 42.90
N ASP A 233 -10.29 -29.80 41.90
CA ASP A 233 -9.90 -29.30 40.58
C ASP A 233 -11.02 -28.48 39.94
N THR A 234 -10.69 -27.28 39.49
CA THR A 234 -11.61 -26.37 38.77
C THR A 234 -11.16 -26.11 37.34
N SER A 235 -10.24 -26.91 36.80
CA SER A 235 -9.79 -26.78 35.42
C SER A 235 -10.96 -26.95 34.45
N VAL A 236 -10.93 -26.15 33.38
CA VAL A 236 -11.88 -26.21 32.28
C VAL A 236 -11.13 -26.70 31.05
N ASN A 237 -11.72 -27.62 30.30
CA ASN A 237 -11.15 -28.10 29.05
C ASN A 237 -11.34 -27.01 27.98
N LEU A 238 -10.23 -26.40 27.55
CA LEU A 238 -10.20 -25.41 26.48
C LEU A 238 -9.79 -26.08 25.16
N SER A 239 -10.31 -25.55 24.05
CA SER A 239 -9.90 -25.96 22.71
C SER A 239 -8.41 -25.69 22.47
N SER A 240 -7.74 -26.55 21.69
CA SER A 240 -6.32 -26.39 21.38
C SER A 240 -6.05 -25.11 20.58
N LEU A 241 -4.86 -24.53 20.75
CA LEU A 241 -4.38 -23.37 19.99
C LEU A 241 -3.61 -23.76 18.71
N GLU A 242 -3.58 -25.05 18.35
CA GLU A 242 -2.83 -25.54 17.18
C GLU A 242 -3.35 -24.93 15.85
N ASP A 243 -4.64 -24.59 15.81
CA ASP A 243 -5.30 -24.01 14.63
C ASP A 243 -5.16 -22.47 14.52
N VAL A 244 -4.42 -21.83 15.42
CA VAL A 244 -4.32 -20.35 15.47
C VAL A 244 -3.23 -19.79 14.55
N VAL A 245 -2.33 -20.65 14.04
CA VAL A 245 -1.30 -20.25 13.06
C VAL A 245 -1.86 -20.35 11.64
N LEU A 246 -1.73 -19.25 10.89
CA LEU A 246 -2.26 -19.14 9.53
C LEU A 246 -1.44 -19.96 8.53
N GLU A 247 -0.11 -20.00 8.71
CA GLU A 247 0.81 -20.78 7.89
C GLU A 247 1.66 -21.71 8.77
N PRO A 248 1.21 -22.97 9.01
CA PRO A 248 1.93 -23.91 9.86
C PRO A 248 3.34 -24.29 9.38
N SER A 249 3.67 -23.96 8.13
CA SER A 249 5.00 -24.12 7.55
C SER A 249 5.96 -22.97 7.89
N ASP A 250 5.47 -21.85 8.42
CA ASP A 250 6.30 -20.71 8.79
C ASP A 250 6.94 -20.92 10.17
N PRO A 251 8.28 -21.03 10.26
CA PRO A 251 8.98 -21.26 11.52
C PRO A 251 8.86 -20.10 12.52
N GLU A 252 8.66 -18.85 12.09
CA GLU A 252 8.41 -17.72 13.00
C GLU A 252 7.01 -17.83 13.62
N GLN A 253 5.99 -18.15 12.83
CA GLN A 253 4.63 -18.33 13.36
C GLN A 253 4.53 -19.53 14.30
N MET A 254 5.20 -20.63 13.94
CA MET A 254 5.25 -21.85 14.76
C MET A 254 6.00 -21.65 16.08
N ALA A 255 6.96 -20.73 16.15
CA ALA A 255 7.68 -20.43 17.39
C ALA A 255 6.77 -19.86 18.50
N HIS A 256 5.64 -19.26 18.13
CA HIS A 256 4.65 -18.73 19.07
C HIS A 256 3.70 -19.82 19.63
N ILE A 257 3.63 -21.00 19.00
CA ILE A 257 2.89 -22.14 19.57
C ILE A 257 3.82 -22.91 20.51
N LYS A 258 3.56 -22.86 21.83
CA LYS A 258 4.15 -23.83 22.75
C LYS A 258 3.56 -25.20 22.47
N ALA A 259 4.43 -26.19 22.23
CA ALA A 259 4.01 -27.57 22.11
C ALA A 259 3.18 -27.97 23.33
N SER A 260 1.94 -28.42 23.12
CA SER A 260 1.11 -28.97 24.18
C SER A 260 1.90 -30.09 24.85
N ASN A 261 2.28 -29.89 26.12
CA ASN A 261 2.78 -30.98 26.93
C ASN A 261 1.62 -31.98 27.06
N LYS A 262 1.60 -32.97 26.17
CA LYS A 262 0.88 -34.22 26.40
C LYS A 262 1.50 -34.84 27.65
N THR A 263 1.01 -34.47 28.82
CA THR A 263 1.16 -35.27 30.03
C THR A 263 0.47 -36.60 29.76
N GLU A 264 1.28 -37.65 29.64
CA GLU A 264 0.89 -39.04 29.84
C GLU A 264 0.28 -39.25 31.24
#